data_AF-A0A7W5KDS2-F1
#
_entry.id   AF-A0A7W5KDS2-F1
#
_cell.length_a   1.000
_cell.length_b   1.000
_cell.length_c   1.000
_cell.angle_alpha   90.00
_cell.angle_beta   90.00
_cell.angle_gamma   90.00
#
_symmetry.space_group_name_H-M   'P 1'
#
loop_
_entity.id
_entity.type
_entity.pdbx_description
1 polymer ?
#
loop_
_entity_poly.entity_id
_entity_poly.type
_entity_poly.pdbx_seq_one_letter_code
_entity_poly.pdbx_strand_id
1 'polypeptide(L)'
;MPRSLTSSAVTTITCASVAALSLWAYAEFVPVDRSEQHAATVLARTGPRGAAAYRAAWSDGRLSPGDMRALREAAGRDIDSWNLASGN
;
A
#
# COMPACT_ATOMS: atom_id res chain seq x y z
N MET A 1 -35.68 -13.64 -31.78
CA MET A 1 -34.30 -13.92 -31.28
C MET A 1 -33.84 -12.74 -30.42
N PRO A 2 -33.75 -12.86 -29.09
CA PRO A 2 -33.27 -11.77 -28.24
C PRO A 2 -31.75 -11.90 -28.06
N ARG A 3 -30.96 -11.21 -28.89
CA ARG A 3 -29.48 -11.17 -28.75
C ARG A 3 -28.95 -9.84 -28.19
N SER A 4 -29.80 -8.83 -27.97
CA SER A 4 -29.33 -7.48 -27.61
C SER A 4 -29.14 -7.24 -26.11
N LEU A 5 -29.88 -7.95 -25.23
CA LEU A 5 -29.80 -7.74 -23.78
C LEU A 5 -28.50 -8.28 -23.16
N THR A 6 -27.99 -9.40 -23.67
CA THR A 6 -26.72 -10.00 -23.19
C THR A 6 -25.50 -9.20 -23.60
N SER A 7 -25.50 -8.58 -24.78
CA SER A 7 -24.36 -7.80 -25.28
C SER A 7 -24.13 -6.51 -24.50
N SER A 8 -25.20 -5.81 -24.10
CA SER A 8 -25.09 -4.61 -23.26
C SER A 8 -24.56 -4.95 -21.87
N ALA A 9 -25.11 -5.99 -21.21
CA ALA A 9 -24.69 -6.36 -19.86
C ALA A 9 -23.21 -6.77 -19.78
N VAL A 10 -22.73 -7.54 -20.78
CA VAL A 10 -21.31 -7.93 -20.86
C VAL A 10 -20.42 -6.70 -21.02
N THR A 11 -20.81 -5.75 -21.88
CA THR A 11 -20.03 -4.52 -22.10
C THR A 11 -19.94 -3.67 -20.83
N THR A 12 -21.03 -3.54 -20.07
CA THR A 12 -21.04 -2.78 -18.81
C THR A 12 -20.17 -3.43 -17.75
N ILE A 13 -20.23 -4.77 -17.62
CA ILE A 13 -19.39 -5.52 -16.67
C ILE A 13 -17.91 -5.36 -17.03
N THR A 14 -17.54 -5.54 -18.30
CA THR A 14 -16.16 -5.36 -18.75
C THR A 14 -15.67 -3.94 -18.49
N CYS A 15 -16.48 -2.91 -18.77
CA CYS A 15 -16.12 -1.52 -18.51
C CYS A 15 -15.91 -1.24 -17.01
N ALA A 16 -16.78 -1.78 -16.15
CA ALA A 16 -16.65 -1.67 -14.70
C ALA A 16 -15.39 -2.39 -14.18
N SER A 17 -15.07 -3.57 -14.72
CA SER A 17 -13.86 -4.31 -14.35
C SER A 17 -12.58 -3.57 -14.76
N VAL A 18 -12.55 -2.99 -15.97
CA VAL A 18 -11.41 -2.20 -16.44
C VAL A 18 -11.23 -0.94 -15.59
N ALA A 19 -12.32 -0.25 -15.24
CA ALA A 19 -12.28 0.91 -14.35
C ALA A 19 -11.75 0.55 -12.95
N ALA A 20 -12.21 -0.57 -12.36
CA ALA A 20 -11.75 -1.04 -11.07
C ALA A 20 -10.26 -1.43 -11.08
N LEU A 21 -9.79 -2.12 -12.13
CA LEU A 21 -8.38 -2.45 -12.30
C LEU A 21 -7.51 -1.20 -12.50
N SER A 22 -8.01 -0.21 -13.24
CA SER A 22 -7.33 1.07 -13.45
C SER A 22 -7.20 1.85 -12.15
N LEU A 23 -8.25 1.87 -11.33
CA LEU A 23 -8.24 2.48 -9.99
C LEU A 23 -7.29 1.76 -9.04
N TRP A 24 -7.28 0.42 -9.07
CA TRP A 24 -6.35 -0.37 -8.26
C TRP A 24 -4.89 -0.12 -8.66
N ALA A 25 -4.60 -0.10 -9.96
CA ALA A 25 -3.28 0.24 -10.46
C ALA A 25 -2.87 1.67 -10.09
N TYR A 26 -3.80 2.64 -10.16
CA TYR A 26 -3.54 3.99 -9.69
C TYR A 26 -3.22 4.01 -8.18
N ALA A 27 -4.00 3.29 -7.37
CA ALA A 27 -3.77 3.22 -5.93
C ALA A 27 -2.45 2.52 -5.56
N GLU A 28 -1.97 1.57 -6.36
CA GLU A 28 -0.74 0.82 -6.05
C GLU A 28 0.53 1.51 -6.59
N PHE A 29 0.44 2.12 -7.78
CA PHE A 29 1.62 2.60 -8.52
C PHE A 29 1.79 4.13 -8.50
N VAL A 30 0.84 4.89 -7.95
CA VAL A 30 1.02 6.33 -7.78
C VAL A 30 2.01 6.58 -6.66
N PRO A 31 3.07 7.38 -6.89
CA PRO A 31 4.04 7.71 -5.87
C PRO A 31 3.36 8.42 -4.71
N VAL A 32 3.73 8.05 -3.49
CA VAL A 32 3.10 8.61 -2.30
C VAL A 32 3.55 10.07 -2.10
N ASP A 33 2.63 10.93 -1.64
CA ASP A 33 2.87 12.34 -1.35
C ASP A 33 4.00 12.59 -0.34
N ARG A 34 4.56 13.81 -0.36
CA ARG A 34 5.69 14.21 0.51
C ARG A 34 5.39 14.07 2.01
N SER A 35 4.13 14.20 2.42
CA SER A 35 3.70 13.99 3.81
C SER A 35 3.90 12.54 4.28
N GLU A 36 3.61 11.57 3.41
CA GLU A 36 3.81 10.16 3.71
C GLU A 36 5.29 9.77 3.65
N GLN A 37 6.11 10.43 2.82
CA GLN A 37 7.57 10.24 2.86
C GLN A 37 8.16 10.68 4.22
N HIS A 38 7.62 11.75 4.79
CA HIS A 38 7.99 12.16 6.16
C HIS A 38 7.52 11.12 7.18
N ALA A 39 6.28 10.64 7.09
CA ALA A 39 5.78 9.58 7.96
C ALA A 39 6.61 8.30 7.86
N ALA A 40 7.07 7.94 6.66
CA ALA A 40 7.95 6.80 6.44
C ALA A 40 9.27 6.95 7.21
N THR A 41 9.83 8.16 7.20
CA THR A 41 11.07 8.48 7.92
C THR A 41 10.88 8.40 9.44
N VAL A 42 9.70 8.79 9.94
CA VAL A 42 9.36 8.65 11.37
C VAL A 42 9.19 7.17 11.75
N LEU A 43 8.45 6.41 10.96
CA LEU A 43 8.23 4.97 11.16
C LEU A 43 9.54 4.16 11.08
N ALA A 44 10.50 4.59 10.27
CA ALA A 44 11.81 3.94 10.21
C ALA A 44 12.59 4.03 11.53
N ARG A 45 12.28 5.01 12.40
CA ARG A 45 12.97 5.23 13.67
C ARG A 45 12.39 4.44 14.83
N THR A 46 11.27 3.73 14.65
CA THR A 46 10.63 2.97 15.73
C THR A 46 11.44 1.74 16.14
N GLY A 47 12.24 1.17 15.23
CA GLY A 47 13.09 0.03 15.54
C GLY A 47 13.77 -0.59 14.32
N PRO A 48 14.48 -1.72 14.53
CA PRO A 48 15.31 -2.35 13.50
C PRO A 48 14.51 -2.94 12.34
N ARG A 49 13.27 -3.42 12.57
CA ARG A 49 12.42 -3.94 11.50
C ARG A 49 11.82 -2.81 10.68
N GLY A 50 11.39 -1.73 11.33
CA GLY A 50 10.94 -0.50 10.66
C GLY A 50 12.04 0.09 9.75
N ALA A 51 13.28 0.16 10.24
CA ALA A 51 14.43 0.61 9.45
C ALA A 51 14.78 -0.31 8.28
N ALA A 52 14.63 -1.63 8.44
CA ALA A 52 14.83 -2.59 7.34
C ALA A 52 13.74 -2.44 6.27
N ALA A 53 12.48 -2.32 6.67
CA ALA A 53 11.36 -2.10 5.75
C ALA A 53 11.49 -0.77 5.01
N TYR A 54 11.96 0.30 5.67
CA TYR A 54 12.21 1.59 5.03
C TYR A 54 13.28 1.50 3.93
N ARG A 55 14.38 0.77 4.19
CA ARG A 55 15.43 0.58 3.18
C ARG A 55 14.94 -0.24 1.99
N ALA A 56 14.13 -1.27 2.24
CA ALA A 56 13.52 -2.06 1.18
C ALA A 56 12.56 -1.23 0.32
N ALA A 57 11.72 -0.42 0.97
CA ALA A 57 10.76 0.49 0.32
C ALA A 57 11.40 1.54 -0.60
N TRP A 58 12.69 1.85 -0.40
CA TRP A 58 13.43 2.83 -1.18
C TRP A 58 14.40 2.21 -2.19
N SER A 59 14.39 0.89 -2.40
CA SER A 59 15.31 0.23 -3.34
C SER A 59 15.19 0.78 -4.76
N ASP A 60 13.96 1.13 -5.16
CA ASP A 60 13.63 1.56 -6.51
C ASP A 60 13.46 3.10 -6.60
N GLY A 61 13.82 3.83 -5.53
CA GLY A 61 13.76 5.29 -5.46
C GLY A 61 12.34 5.88 -5.41
N ARG A 62 11.30 5.05 -5.27
CA ARG A 62 9.90 5.47 -5.17
C ARG A 62 9.25 4.73 -4.03
N LEU A 63 8.49 5.46 -3.23
CA LEU A 63 7.68 4.90 -2.15
C LEU A 63 6.29 4.61 -2.71
N SER A 64 5.84 3.36 -2.62
CA SER A 64 4.46 2.97 -2.97
C SER A 64 3.57 2.90 -1.73
N PRO A 65 2.24 2.91 -1.90
CA PRO A 65 1.30 2.66 -0.79
C PRO A 65 1.46 1.27 -0.17
N GLY A 66 1.80 0.25 -0.96
CA GLY A 66 2.14 -1.09 -0.48
C GLY A 66 3.35 -1.08 0.46
N ASP A 67 4.40 -0.33 0.10
CA ASP A 67 5.59 -0.14 0.94
C ASP A 67 5.25 0.56 2.26
N MET A 68 4.42 1.60 2.20
CA MET A 68 3.96 2.30 3.40
C MET A 68 3.18 1.40 4.34
N ARG A 69 2.37 0.48 3.80
CA ARG A 69 1.68 -0.53 4.62
C ARG A 69 2.68 -1.48 5.29
N ALA A 70 3.61 -2.05 4.52
CA ALA A 70 4.64 -2.95 5.06
C ALA A 70 5.49 -2.28 6.14
N LEU A 71 5.83 -1.00 5.93
CA LEU A 71 6.56 -0.18 6.88
C LEU A 71 5.79 0.03 8.19
N ARG A 72 4.50 0.39 8.11
CA ARG A 72 3.62 0.55 9.29
C ARG A 72 3.52 -0.75 10.08
N GLU A 73 3.35 -1.88 9.40
CA GLU A 73 3.29 -3.19 10.06
C GLU A 73 4.62 -3.57 10.73
N ALA A 74 5.76 -3.30 10.07
CA ALA A 74 7.08 -3.56 10.64
C ALA A 74 7.38 -2.68 11.85
N ALA A 75 7.04 -1.39 11.77
CA ALA A 75 7.17 -0.43 12.86
C ALA A 75 6.27 -0.79 14.04
N GLY A 76 5.03 -1.25 13.78
CA GLY A 76 4.12 -1.75 14.81
C GLY A 76 4.73 -2.90 15.60
N ARG A 77 5.31 -3.90 14.91
CA ARG A 77 6.00 -5.03 15.58
C ARG A 77 7.17 -4.60 16.45
N ASP A 78 7.88 -3.54 16.07
CA ASP A 78 8.97 -3.01 16.87
C ASP A 78 8.45 -2.32 18.13
N ILE A 79 7.39 -1.51 18.01
CA ILE A 79 6.70 -0.89 19.15
C ILE A 79 6.14 -1.96 20.09
N ASP A 80 5.46 -2.98 19.56
CA ASP A 80 4.91 -4.09 20.35
C ASP A 80 6.01 -4.82 21.11
N SER A 81 7.15 -5.07 20.45
CA SER A 81 8.30 -5.72 21.10
C SER A 81 8.89 -4.87 22.22
N TRP A 82 8.87 -3.54 22.08
CA TRP A 82 9.31 -2.62 23.13
C TRP A 82 8.32 -2.59 24.30
N ASN A 83 7.01 -2.61 24.05
CA ASN A 83 5.98 -2.68 25.10
C ASN A 83 6.12 -3.98 25.91
N LEU A 84 6.24 -5.12 25.22
CA LEU A 84 6.46 -6.42 25.87
C LEU A 84 7.75 -6.45 26.69
N ALA A 85 8.84 -5.83 26.21
CA ALA A 85 10.10 -5.76 26.93
C ALA A 85 10.08 -4.77 28.12
N SER A 86 9.25 -3.74 28.07
CA SER A 86 9.13 -2.71 29.11
C SER A 86 8.11 -3.06 30.21
N GLY A 87 7.36 -4.15 30.06
CA GLY A 87 6.44 -4.65 31.10
C GLY A 87 5.16 -3.81 31.26
N ASN A 88 4.81 -3.04 30.23
CA ASN A 88 3.52 -2.34 30.12
C ASN A 88 2.45 -3.22 29.48
#